data_AF-A0A285B032-F1
#
_entry.id   AF-A0A285B032-F1
#
_cell.length_a   1.000
_cell.length_b   1.000
_cell.length_c   1.000
_cell.angle_alpha   90.00
_cell.angle_beta   90.00
_cell.angle_gamma   90.00
#
_symmetry.space_group_name_H-M   'P 1'
#
loop_
_entity.id
_entity.type
_entity.pdbx_description
1 polymer ?
#
loop_
_entity_poly.entity_id
_entity_poly.type
_entity_poly.pdbx_seq_one_letter_code
_entity_poly.pdbx_strand_id
1 'polypeptide(L)'
;MRRINSKAEAMEYISTDKIKCFECGKTFSLLANHLKKAHRMTVEEYRVKFNIPTGTPLAGKLYRDKHRDKMRRLIANGVVTHWHLADAVEKSKTSARGDRRDFDLAEQAERMKRNARHEERTFPPGSKRANGKDADREREYQRAYRALKNGDPSLMVAYKANLQNKA
;
A
#
# COMPACT_ATOMS: atom_id res chain seq x y z
N MET A 1 8.29 22.22 -1.80
CA MET A 1 7.40 21.42 -2.69
C MET A 1 6.37 20.70 -1.82
N ARG A 2 5.07 20.82 -2.12
CA ARG A 2 4.01 20.18 -1.34
C ARG A 2 3.94 18.69 -1.67
N ARG A 3 4.04 17.81 -0.68
CA ARG A 3 3.94 16.35 -0.79
C ARG A 3 2.84 15.86 0.16
N ILE A 4 2.11 14.83 -0.21
CA ILE A 4 1.10 14.21 0.67
C ILE A 4 1.78 13.22 1.61
N ASN A 5 1.61 13.41 2.91
CA ASN A 5 2.23 12.58 3.94
C ASN A 5 1.23 11.70 4.69
N SER A 6 -0.06 12.00 4.60
CA SER A 6 -1.10 11.21 5.25
C SER A 6 -2.27 10.91 4.33
N LYS A 7 -2.99 9.84 4.64
CA LYS A 7 -4.23 9.48 3.94
C LYS A 7 -5.33 10.51 4.13
N ALA A 8 -5.37 11.17 5.30
CA ALA A 8 -6.32 12.25 5.58
C ALA A 8 -6.09 13.45 4.65
N GLU A 9 -4.83 13.87 4.48
CA GLU A 9 -4.46 14.93 3.53
C GLU A 9 -4.83 14.56 2.09
N ALA A 10 -4.60 13.30 1.70
CA ALA A 10 -5.03 12.80 0.39
C ALA A 10 -6.54 12.97 0.22
N MET A 11 -7.33 12.58 1.22
CA MET A 11 -8.79 12.67 1.16
C MET A 11 -9.28 14.13 1.11
N GLU A 12 -8.67 15.02 1.90
CA GLU A 12 -8.97 16.45 1.90
C GLU A 12 -8.67 17.08 0.54
N TYR A 13 -7.55 16.73 -0.08
CA TYR A 13 -7.22 17.22 -1.42
C TYR A 13 -8.29 16.85 -2.46
N ILE A 14 -8.86 15.65 -2.34
CA ILE A 14 -9.84 15.07 -3.27
C ILE A 14 -11.28 15.53 -3.00
N SER A 15 -11.57 16.03 -1.79
CA SER A 15 -12.92 16.41 -1.34
C SER A 15 -13.41 17.69 -1.99
N THR A 16 -12.48 18.53 -2.46
CA THR A 16 -12.76 19.80 -3.13
C THR A 16 -13.49 19.62 -4.47
N ASP A 17 -14.33 20.61 -4.80
CA ASP A 17 -15.09 20.63 -6.05
C ASP A 17 -14.20 20.72 -7.30
N LYS A 18 -13.07 21.42 -7.17
CA LYS A 18 -12.01 21.54 -8.18
C LYS A 18 -10.68 21.16 -7.55
N ILE A 19 -9.90 20.36 -8.27
CA ILE A 19 -8.60 19.88 -7.82
C ILE A 19 -7.50 20.89 -8.15
N LYS A 20 -6.58 21.13 -7.20
CA LYS A 20 -5.45 22.05 -7.38
C LYS A 20 -4.22 21.32 -7.93
N CYS A 21 -3.59 21.83 -8.98
CA CYS A 21 -2.29 21.33 -9.44
C CYS A 21 -1.17 21.73 -8.46
N PHE A 22 -0.32 20.80 -8.05
CA PHE A 22 0.80 21.07 -7.16
C PHE A 22 2.01 21.69 -7.87
N GLU A 23 2.08 21.61 -9.21
CA GLU A 23 3.15 22.24 -9.98
C GLU A 23 2.86 23.70 -10.28
N CYS A 24 1.66 24.02 -10.78
CA CYS A 24 1.31 25.39 -11.18
C CYS A 24 0.35 26.12 -10.24
N GLY A 25 -0.21 25.44 -9.23
CA GLY A 25 -1.13 26.04 -8.25
C GLY A 25 -2.55 26.34 -8.78
N LYS A 26 -2.82 26.15 -10.07
CA LYS A 26 -4.13 26.41 -10.69
C LYS A 26 -5.15 25.31 -10.34
N THR A 27 -6.44 25.65 -10.36
CA THR A 27 -7.53 24.73 -10.06
C THR A 27 -8.22 24.25 -11.33
N PHE A 28 -8.56 22.96 -11.38
CA PHE A 28 -9.14 22.31 -12.55
C PHE A 28 -10.26 21.34 -12.14
N SER A 29 -11.17 21.05 -13.06
CA SER A 29 -12.16 19.98 -12.87
C SER A 29 -11.54 18.60 -13.09
N LEU A 30 -10.66 18.49 -14.08
CA LEU A 30 -9.93 17.27 -14.46
C LEU A 30 -8.45 17.61 -14.66
N LEU A 31 -7.57 17.04 -13.83
CA LEU A 31 -6.15 17.39 -13.84
C LEU A 31 -5.37 16.69 -14.97
N ALA A 32 -5.79 15.50 -15.39
CA ALA A 32 -5.06 14.67 -16.36
C ALA A 32 -4.75 15.41 -17.68
N ASN A 33 -5.74 16.13 -18.24
CA ASN A 33 -5.56 16.90 -19.47
C ASN A 33 -4.58 18.06 -19.29
N HIS A 34 -4.59 18.70 -18.12
CA HIS A 34 -3.69 19.79 -17.80
C HIS A 34 -2.24 19.30 -17.67
N LEU A 35 -2.01 18.17 -16.98
CA LEU A 35 -0.67 17.59 -16.83
C LEU A 35 -0.01 17.32 -18.18
N LYS A 36 -0.74 16.68 -19.11
CA LYS A 36 -0.22 16.37 -20.44
C LYS A 36 0.12 17.64 -21.24
N LYS A 37 -0.72 18.67 -21.18
CA LYS A 37 -0.57 19.89 -21.99
C LYS A 37 0.45 20.89 -21.42
N ALA A 38 0.39 21.12 -20.11
CA ALA A 38 1.20 22.15 -19.45
C ALA A 38 2.55 21.62 -18.94
N HIS A 39 2.57 20.39 -18.44
CA HIS A 39 3.73 19.81 -17.74
C HIS A 39 4.37 18.66 -18.52
N ARG A 40 3.78 18.23 -19.64
CA ARG A 40 4.24 17.11 -20.50
C ARG A 40 4.55 15.83 -19.71
N MET A 41 3.88 15.64 -18.58
CA MET A 41 4.08 14.51 -17.69
C MET A 41 2.85 13.60 -17.68
N THR A 42 3.07 12.33 -17.33
CA THR A 42 1.97 11.38 -17.15
C THR A 42 1.32 11.54 -15.78
N VAL A 43 0.09 11.02 -15.66
CA VAL A 43 -0.63 10.99 -14.38
C VAL A 43 0.11 10.15 -13.34
N GLU A 44 0.80 9.10 -13.78
CA GLU A 44 1.57 8.20 -12.92
C GLU A 44 2.81 8.88 -12.36
N GLU A 45 3.59 9.55 -13.21
CA GLU A 45 4.73 10.39 -12.79
C GLU A 45 4.31 11.45 -11.78
N TYR A 46 3.19 12.13 -12.02
CA TYR A 46 2.66 13.13 -11.10
C TYR A 46 2.31 12.51 -9.75
N ARG A 47 1.68 11.32 -9.74
CA ARG A 47 1.36 10.61 -8.50
C ARG A 47 2.59 10.19 -7.73
N VAL A 48 3.65 9.72 -8.41
CA VAL A 48 4.92 9.35 -7.76
C VAL A 48 5.58 10.59 -7.16
N LYS A 49 5.70 11.67 -7.94
CA LYS A 49 6.34 12.93 -7.53
C LYS A 49 5.69 13.55 -6.28
N PHE A 50 4.37 13.51 -6.20
CA PHE A 50 3.61 14.12 -5.10
C PHE A 50 3.16 13.13 -4.03
N ASN A 51 3.60 11.87 -4.12
CA ASN A 51 3.25 10.78 -3.21
C ASN A 51 1.73 10.55 -3.09
N ILE A 52 1.01 10.68 -4.20
CA ILE A 52 -0.44 10.51 -4.27
C ILE A 52 -0.75 9.02 -4.54
N PRO A 53 -1.61 8.36 -3.75
CA PRO A 53 -1.98 6.96 -3.98
C PRO A 53 -2.55 6.70 -5.38
N THR A 54 -2.32 5.50 -5.91
CA THR A 54 -2.77 5.10 -7.27
C THR A 54 -4.29 5.11 -7.43
N GLY A 55 -5.03 4.72 -6.39
CA GLY A 55 -6.50 4.73 -6.36
C GLY A 55 -7.14 6.12 -6.21
N THR A 56 -6.34 7.14 -5.97
CA THR A 56 -6.84 8.51 -5.78
C THR A 56 -7.25 9.14 -7.12
N PRO A 57 -8.49 9.67 -7.25
CA PRO A 57 -8.91 10.39 -8.45
C PRO A 57 -8.22 11.75 -8.53
N LEU A 58 -7.64 12.07 -9.70
CA LEU A 58 -7.12 13.42 -10.01
C LEU A 58 -8.20 14.30 -10.68
N ALA A 59 -9.41 14.25 -10.15
CA ALA A 59 -10.56 15.02 -10.63
C ALA A 59 -11.34 15.56 -9.43
N GLY A 60 -11.91 16.76 -9.58
CA GLY A 60 -12.71 17.40 -8.55
C GLY A 60 -14.02 16.63 -8.27
N LYS A 61 -14.57 16.82 -7.07
CA LYS A 61 -15.77 16.12 -6.61
C LYS A 61 -16.98 16.29 -7.54
N LEU A 62 -17.30 17.54 -7.92
CA LEU A 62 -18.42 17.83 -8.82
C LEU A 62 -18.31 17.11 -10.16
N TYR A 63 -17.10 17.01 -10.72
CA TYR A 63 -16.89 16.31 -11.98
C TYR A 63 -17.14 14.80 -11.83
N ARG A 64 -16.66 14.19 -10.74
CA ARG A 64 -16.88 12.77 -10.45
C ARG A 64 -18.34 12.45 -10.24
N ASP A 65 -19.07 13.30 -9.54
CA ASP A 65 -20.50 13.07 -9.25
C ASP A 65 -21.34 13.17 -10.53
N LYS A 66 -21.11 14.20 -11.36
CA LYS A 66 -21.74 14.30 -12.69
C LYS A 66 -21.42 13.10 -13.58
N HIS A 67 -20.18 12.63 -13.56
CA HIS A 67 -19.77 11.47 -14.34
C HIS A 67 -20.45 10.19 -13.83
N ARG A 68 -20.53 9.99 -12.51
CA ARG A 68 -21.24 8.87 -11.87
C ARG A 68 -22.71 8.85 -12.26
N ASP A 69 -23.38 9.99 -12.22
CA ASP A 69 -24.80 10.09 -12.58
C ASP A 69 -25.02 9.83 -14.07
N LYS A 70 -24.14 10.34 -14.94
CA LYS A 70 -24.15 10.01 -16.36
C LYS A 70 -24.04 8.49 -16.58
N MET A 71 -23.09 7.83 -15.92
CA MET A 71 -22.90 6.38 -16.06
C MET A 71 -24.11 5.60 -15.54
N ARG A 72 -24.69 6.01 -14.41
CA ARG A 72 -25.93 5.42 -13.89
C ARG A 72 -27.09 5.49 -14.89
N ARG A 73 -27.27 6.65 -15.55
CA ARG A 73 -28.30 6.81 -16.60
C ARG A 73 -28.04 5.92 -17.81
N LEU A 74 -26.79 5.83 -18.25
CA LEU A 74 -26.43 4.97 -19.39
C LEU A 74 -26.66 3.49 -19.11
N ILE A 75 -26.37 3.05 -17.88
CA ILE A 75 -26.66 1.68 -17.44
C ILE A 75 -28.18 1.45 -17.38
N ALA A 76 -28.94 2.40 -16.81
CA ALA A 76 -30.40 2.31 -16.73
C ALA A 76 -31.06 2.26 -18.11
N ASN A 77 -30.52 3.01 -19.08
CA ASN A 77 -31.00 3.02 -20.45
C ASN A 77 -30.53 1.81 -21.27
N GLY A 78 -29.76 0.88 -20.69
CA GLY A 78 -29.23 -0.31 -21.37
C GLY A 78 -28.14 -0.04 -22.40
N VAL A 79 -27.63 1.19 -22.50
CA VAL A 79 -26.56 1.56 -23.44
C VAL A 79 -25.22 0.97 -23.00
N VAL A 80 -24.96 0.95 -21.68
CA VAL A 80 -23.79 0.29 -21.10
C VAL A 80 -24.25 -1.02 -20.48
N THR A 81 -23.93 -2.13 -21.14
CA THR A 81 -24.23 -3.48 -20.67
C THR A 81 -23.01 -4.11 -20.00
N HIS A 82 -23.23 -4.99 -19.02
CA HIS A 82 -22.18 -5.66 -18.26
C HIS A 82 -21.63 -6.92 -18.96
N TRP A 83 -21.79 -7.04 -20.27
CA TRP A 83 -21.44 -8.26 -21.01
C TRP A 83 -19.93 -8.56 -20.96
N HIS A 84 -19.09 -7.52 -20.97
CA HIS A 84 -17.63 -7.62 -20.91
C HIS A 84 -17.08 -7.81 -19.47
N LEU A 85 -17.95 -7.94 -18.45
CA LEU A 85 -17.48 -8.02 -17.06
C LEU A 85 -16.71 -9.31 -16.78
N ALA A 86 -17.01 -10.40 -17.48
CA ALA A 86 -16.30 -11.67 -17.34
C ALA A 86 -14.80 -11.52 -17.64
N ASP A 87 -14.46 -10.91 -18.77
CA ASP A 87 -13.06 -10.64 -19.15
C ASP A 87 -12.39 -9.67 -18.17
N ALA A 88 -13.13 -8.67 -17.68
CA ALA A 88 -12.62 -7.72 -16.68
C ALA A 88 -12.32 -8.41 -15.35
N VAL A 89 -13.17 -9.34 -14.92
CA VAL A 89 -12.95 -10.16 -13.71
C VAL A 89 -11.71 -11.03 -13.88
N GLU A 90 -11.55 -11.68 -15.04
CA GLU A 90 -10.37 -12.53 -15.28
C GLU A 90 -9.07 -11.72 -15.28
N LYS A 91 -9.05 -10.57 -15.97
CA LYS A 91 -7.92 -9.63 -15.95
C LYS A 91 -7.62 -9.11 -14.55
N SER A 92 -8.64 -8.91 -13.71
CA SER A 92 -8.45 -8.43 -12.34
C SER A 92 -7.70 -9.43 -11.46
N LYS A 93 -7.79 -10.74 -11.71
CA LYS A 93 -7.11 -11.76 -10.91
C LYS A 93 -5.60 -11.71 -11.08
N THR A 94 -5.14 -11.45 -12.30
CA THR A 94 -3.72 -11.41 -12.65
C THR A 94 -3.11 -10.01 -12.56
N SER A 95 -3.94 -8.96 -12.54
CA SER A 95 -3.45 -7.59 -12.42
C SER A 95 -2.72 -7.34 -11.10
N ALA A 96 -1.54 -6.74 -11.19
CA ALA A 96 -0.84 -6.26 -10.01
C ALA A 96 -1.64 -5.14 -9.33
N ARG A 97 -1.63 -5.12 -7.99
CA ARG A 97 -2.14 -3.97 -7.25
C ARG A 97 -1.20 -2.79 -7.47
N GLY A 98 -1.77 -1.62 -7.72
CA GLY A 98 -0.97 -0.40 -7.90
C GLY A 98 -0.07 -0.12 -6.69
N ASP A 99 1.03 0.59 -6.94
CA ASP A 99 2.02 0.90 -5.92
C ASP A 99 1.41 1.63 -4.72
N ARG A 100 1.77 1.15 -3.53
CA ARG A 100 1.42 1.74 -2.25
C ARG A 100 2.42 2.83 -1.90
N ARG A 101 1.96 3.87 -1.21
CA ARG A 101 2.80 4.98 -0.78
C ARG A 101 3.41 4.69 0.59
N ASP A 102 4.45 5.43 0.95
CA ASP A 102 5.21 5.21 2.18
C ASP A 102 4.31 5.22 3.43
N PHE A 103 3.36 6.16 3.48
CA PHE A 103 2.42 6.26 4.61
C PHE A 103 1.40 5.10 4.63
N ASP A 104 1.00 4.56 3.48
CA ASP A 104 0.12 3.38 3.40
C ASP A 104 0.85 2.14 3.91
N LEU A 105 2.14 2.00 3.55
CA LEU A 105 3.00 0.91 4.02
C LEU A 105 3.23 1.00 5.54
N ALA A 106 3.48 2.20 6.05
CA ALA A 106 3.63 2.44 7.49
C ALA A 106 2.34 2.13 8.25
N GLU A 107 1.18 2.62 7.78
CA GLU A 107 -0.12 2.33 8.40
C GLU A 107 -0.42 0.82 8.37
N GLN A 108 -0.10 0.15 7.27
CA GLN A 108 -0.25 -1.30 7.18
C GLN A 108 0.66 -2.02 8.17
N ALA A 109 1.93 -1.62 8.29
CA ALA A 109 2.87 -2.22 9.23
C ALA A 109 2.35 -2.10 10.66
N GLU A 110 1.86 -0.92 11.05
CA GLU A 110 1.26 -0.70 12.37
C GLU A 110 -0.02 -1.53 12.58
N ARG A 111 -0.87 -1.64 11.56
CA ARG A 111 -2.04 -2.51 11.60
C ARG A 111 -1.65 -3.99 11.75
N MET A 112 -0.60 -4.42 11.06
CA MET A 112 -0.07 -5.78 11.18
C MET A 112 0.50 -6.03 12.57
N LYS A 113 1.19 -5.06 13.21
CA LYS A 113 1.63 -5.17 14.61
C LYS A 113 0.46 -5.30 15.56
N ARG A 114 -0.56 -4.45 15.41
CA ARG A 114 -1.76 -4.46 16.26
C ARG A 114 -2.58 -5.75 16.13
N ASN A 115 -2.74 -6.23 14.89
CA ASN A 115 -3.51 -7.44 14.59
C ASN A 115 -2.68 -8.71 14.73
N ALA A 116 -1.36 -8.59 14.80
CA ALA A 116 -0.51 -9.69 15.17
C ALA A 116 -0.81 -10.01 16.63
N ARG A 117 -1.70 -10.98 16.83
CA ARG A 117 -1.77 -11.80 18.05
C ARG A 117 -0.49 -12.64 18.14
N HIS A 118 0.67 -11.99 17.97
CA HIS A 118 1.99 -12.59 17.96
C HIS A 118 2.21 -13.20 19.31
N GLU A 119 1.99 -12.43 20.38
CA GLU A 119 2.11 -12.88 21.78
C GLU A 119 1.34 -14.17 22.04
N GLU A 120 0.09 -14.27 21.55
CA GLU A 120 -0.73 -15.48 21.73
C GLU A 120 -0.33 -16.66 20.83
N ARG A 121 0.11 -16.39 19.60
CA ARG A 121 0.57 -17.43 18.65
C ARG A 121 1.99 -17.91 18.95
N THR A 122 2.77 -17.09 19.65
CA THR A 122 4.11 -17.45 20.07
C THR A 122 4.08 -18.23 21.36
N PHE A 123 4.85 -19.32 21.37
CA PHE A 123 5.23 -20.00 22.61
C PHE A 123 5.75 -18.97 23.64
N PRO A 124 5.26 -18.98 24.89
CA PRO A 124 5.71 -18.04 25.91
C PRO A 124 7.21 -18.23 26.21
N PRO A 125 7.90 -17.19 26.70
CA PRO A 125 9.33 -17.29 27.02
C PRO A 125 9.62 -18.46 27.98
N GLY A 126 10.66 -19.23 27.70
CA GLY A 126 11.07 -20.40 28.48
C GLY A 126 10.25 -21.68 28.26
N SER A 127 9.21 -21.64 27.40
CA SER A 127 8.42 -22.84 27.10
C SER A 127 9.12 -23.77 26.10
N LYS A 128 8.69 -25.03 26.09
CA LYS A 128 9.17 -26.05 25.16
C LYS A 128 8.16 -26.28 24.03
N ARG A 129 8.67 -26.64 22.86
CA ARG A 129 7.85 -27.10 21.73
C ARG A 129 7.39 -28.54 21.94
N ALA A 130 6.47 -29.01 21.11
CA ALA A 130 6.00 -30.41 21.11
C ALA A 130 7.16 -31.43 21.04
N ASN A 131 8.25 -31.09 20.37
CA ASN A 131 9.45 -31.92 20.22
C ASN A 131 10.42 -31.84 21.43
N GLY A 132 10.03 -31.21 22.55
CA GLY A 132 10.84 -31.08 23.76
C GLY A 132 11.96 -30.03 23.71
N LYS A 133 12.23 -29.46 22.53
CA LYS A 133 13.23 -28.39 22.35
C LYS A 133 12.74 -27.06 22.92
N ASP A 134 13.68 -26.29 23.46
CA ASP A 134 13.50 -24.92 23.92
C ASP A 134 13.00 -24.03 22.77
N ALA A 135 11.82 -23.42 22.96
CA ALA A 135 11.16 -22.65 21.91
C ALA A 135 11.88 -21.34 21.59
N ASP A 136 12.57 -20.74 22.55
CA ASP A 136 13.28 -19.48 22.37
C ASP A 136 14.61 -19.68 21.68
N ARG A 137 15.32 -20.76 22.04
CA ARG A 137 16.54 -21.16 21.34
C ARG A 137 16.31 -21.43 19.86
N GLU A 138 15.22 -22.11 19.51
CA GLU A 138 14.87 -22.31 18.09
C GLU A 138 14.49 -20.98 17.43
N ARG A 139 13.84 -20.05 18.14
CA ARG A 139 13.49 -18.74 17.60
C ARG A 139 14.73 -17.91 17.29
N GLU A 140 15.71 -17.90 18.17
CA GLU A 140 17.02 -17.26 17.98
C GLU A 140 17.76 -17.85 16.78
N TYR A 141 17.84 -19.18 16.70
CA TYR A 141 18.42 -19.87 15.55
C TYR A 141 17.72 -19.49 14.24
N GLN A 142 16.38 -19.48 14.21
CA GLN A 142 15.62 -19.11 13.01
C GLN A 142 15.84 -17.66 12.60
N ARG A 143 15.94 -16.72 13.55
CA ARG A 143 16.29 -15.31 13.26
C ARG A 143 17.70 -15.20 12.67
N ALA A 144 18.66 -15.87 13.29
CA ALA A 144 20.04 -15.88 12.84
C ALA A 144 20.21 -16.53 11.46
N TYR A 145 19.51 -17.63 11.20
CA TYR A 145 19.52 -18.31 9.90
C TYR A 145 18.89 -17.46 8.79
N ARG A 146 17.77 -16.78 9.06
CA ARG A 146 17.16 -15.83 8.10
C ARG A 146 18.09 -14.68 7.77
N ALA A 147 18.76 -14.11 8.77
CA ALA A 147 19.74 -13.05 8.57
C ALA A 147 20.94 -13.54 7.74
N LEU A 148 21.48 -14.72 8.07
CA LEU A 148 22.56 -15.34 7.30
C LEU A 148 22.16 -15.55 5.83
N LYS A 149 20.95 -16.04 5.57
CA LYS A 149 20.42 -16.20 4.21
C LYS A 149 20.26 -14.88 3.46
N ASN A 150 19.97 -13.80 4.19
CA ASN A 150 19.91 -12.44 3.64
C ASN A 150 21.30 -11.78 3.50
N GLY A 151 22.39 -12.47 3.87
CA GLY A 151 23.77 -12.00 3.74
C GLY A 151 24.42 -11.47 5.03
N ASP A 152 23.70 -11.45 6.15
CA ASP A 152 24.20 -10.93 7.43
C ASP A 152 24.59 -12.07 8.41
N PRO A 153 25.88 -12.40 8.57
CA PRO A 153 26.31 -13.51 9.42
C PRO A 153 26.38 -13.17 10.92
N SER A 154 26.29 -11.89 11.29
CA SER A 154 26.50 -11.39 12.66
C SER A 154 25.63 -12.10 13.71
N LEU A 155 24.35 -12.29 13.40
CA LEU A 155 23.40 -12.95 14.31
C LEU A 155 23.70 -14.44 14.50
N MET A 156 24.25 -15.12 13.49
CA MET A 156 24.66 -16.52 13.65
C MET A 156 25.94 -16.67 14.47
N VAL A 157 26.86 -15.71 14.37
CA VAL A 157 28.05 -15.67 15.24
C VAL A 157 27.63 -15.48 16.69
N ALA A 158 26.76 -14.52 16.97
CA ALA A 158 26.23 -14.29 18.32
C ALA A 158 25.48 -15.52 18.88
N TYR A 159 24.66 -16.19 18.06
CA TYR A 159 23.96 -17.41 18.46
C TYR A 159 24.94 -18.54 18.85
N LYS A 160 25.98 -18.76 18.04
CA LYS A 160 27.01 -19.77 18.32
C LYS A 160 27.81 -19.46 19.59
N ALA A 161 28.18 -18.20 19.80
CA ALA A 161 28.85 -17.78 21.04
C ALA A 161 27.97 -18.00 22.28
N ASN A 162 26.67 -17.69 22.19
CA ASN A 162 25.72 -17.94 23.28
C ASN A 162 25.53 -19.44 23.58
N LEU A 163 25.68 -20.32 22.59
CA LEU A 163 25.68 -21.77 22.82
C LEU A 163 26.93 -22.23 23.56
N GLN A 164 28.10 -21.68 23.22
CA GLN A 164 29.37 -22.02 23.87
C GLN A 164 29.41 -21.57 25.34
N ASN A 165 28.79 -20.44 25.67
CA ASN A 165 28.72 -19.92 27.05
C ASN A 165 27.68 -20.61 27.95
N LYS A 166 26.81 -21.47 27.39
CA LYS A 166 25.74 -22.19 28.13
C LYS A 166 26.05 -23.68 28.32
N ALA A 167 27.18 -24.16 27.82
CA ALA A 167 27.70 -25.52 28.00
C ALA A 167 28.61 -25.55 29.23
#